data_AF-A0A3M2BEB2-F1
#
_entry.id   AF-A0A3M2BEB2-F1
#
_cell.length_a   1.000
_cell.length_b   1.000
_cell.length_c   1.000
_cell.angle_alpha   90.00
_cell.angle_beta   90.00
_cell.angle_gamma   90.00
#
_symmetry.space_group_name_H-M   'P 1'
#
loop_
_entity.id
_entity.type
_entity.pdbx_description
1 polymer ?
#
loop_
_entity_poly.entity_id
_entity_poly.type
_entity_poly.pdbx_seq_one_letter_code
_entity_poly.pdbx_strand_id
1 'polypeptide(L)'
;YTVTLALASSDMEAAGFEAAFRFAEGTPRAGEGAGTVEPIDGRVGVSAAGTVAYVHHTGAGSTPDRPTHAAWTFVWTAPDEPLPVVLHAAANSANGDDSPLGDLIYSLERPLAVSGPESRR
;
A
#
# COMPACT_ATOMS: atom_id res chain seq x y z
N TYR A 1 -4.92 -8.18 -9.29
CA TYR A 1 -4.71 -6.78 -9.74
C TYR A 1 -3.28 -6.37 -9.47
N THR A 2 -2.62 -5.70 -10.42
CA THR A 2 -1.33 -5.06 -10.14
C THR A 2 -1.59 -3.68 -9.56
N VAL A 3 -1.01 -3.40 -8.40
CA VAL A 3 -1.16 -2.14 -7.67
C VAL A 3 0.19 -1.46 -7.59
N THR A 4 0.24 -0.17 -7.92
CA THR A 4 1.42 0.68 -7.75
C THR A 4 1.07 1.82 -6.82
N LEU A 5 1.81 1.94 -5.71
CA LEU A 5 1.81 3.13 -4.88
C LEU A 5 2.98 4.01 -5.33
N ALA A 6 2.68 5.25 -5.70
CA ALA A 6 3.66 6.23 -6.15
C ALA A 6 3.62 7.45 -5.24
N LEU A 7 4.80 7.91 -4.82
CA LEU A 7 5.01 9.10 -4.03
C LEU A 7 5.93 10.05 -4.78
N ALA A 8 5.56 11.34 -4.81
CA ALA A 8 6.39 12.41 -5.32
C ALA A 8 6.48 13.51 -4.26
N SER A 9 7.71 13.92 -3.93
CA SER A 9 7.98 14.94 -2.93
C SER A 9 9.28 15.66 -3.27
N SER A 10 9.30 16.98 -3.09
CA SER A 10 10.51 17.79 -3.26
C SER A 10 11.56 17.37 -2.24
N ASP A 11 12.83 17.35 -2.65
CA ASP A 11 13.98 17.06 -1.79
C ASP A 11 13.98 15.66 -1.14
N MET A 12 13.17 14.72 -1.65
CA MET A 12 13.14 13.35 -1.17
C MET A 12 14.42 12.57 -1.51
N GLU A 13 15.12 12.13 -0.47
CA GLU A 13 16.30 11.25 -0.55
C GLU A 13 15.98 9.81 -0.11
N ALA A 14 15.01 9.64 0.78
CA ALA A 14 14.49 8.35 1.21
C ALA A 14 12.96 8.36 1.27
N ALA A 15 12.35 7.20 1.08
CA ALA A 15 10.90 7.06 1.10
C ALA A 15 10.49 5.78 1.82
N GLY A 16 9.24 5.72 2.27
CA GLY A 16 8.65 4.51 2.80
C GLY A 16 7.14 4.53 2.65
N PHE A 17 6.55 3.36 2.76
CA PHE A 17 5.11 3.19 2.86
C PHE A 17 4.75 1.96 3.68
N GLU A 18 3.52 1.96 4.15
CA GLU A 18 2.76 0.78 4.56
C GLU A 18 1.32 0.93 4.06
N ALA A 19 0.72 -0.16 3.60
CA ALA A 19 -0.65 -0.18 3.15
C ALA A 19 -1.34 -1.50 3.50
N ALA A 20 -2.67 -1.47 3.56
CA ALA A 20 -3.51 -2.64 3.79
C ALA A 20 -4.83 -2.50 3.05
N PHE A 21 -5.34 -3.64 2.58
CA PHE A 21 -6.68 -3.76 2.03
C PHE A 21 -7.59 -4.33 3.12
N ARG A 22 -8.68 -3.62 3.42
CA ARG A 22 -9.59 -4.02 4.49
C ARG A 22 -11.03 -3.95 4.02
N PHE A 23 -11.88 -4.80 4.59
CA PHE A 23 -13.32 -4.64 4.39
C PHE A 23 -13.78 -3.32 5.01
N ALA A 24 -14.61 -2.60 4.26
CA ALA A 24 -15.05 -1.27 4.64
C ALA A 24 -15.90 -1.30 5.93
N GLU A 25 -15.95 -0.14 6.58
CA GLU A 25 -16.89 0.12 7.67
C GLU A 25 -18.34 -0.19 7.27
N GLY A 26 -19.16 -0.64 8.23
CA GLY A 26 -20.54 -1.02 7.99
C GLY A 26 -20.74 -2.39 7.32
N THR A 27 -19.67 -3.14 7.06
CA THR A 27 -19.74 -4.55 6.64
C THR A 27 -19.64 -5.50 7.85
N PRO A 28 -20.10 -6.76 7.74
CA PRO A 28 -19.94 -7.75 8.82
C PRO A 28 -18.49 -8.07 9.19
N ARG A 29 -17.52 -7.72 8.33
CA ARG A 29 -16.08 -7.98 8.50
C ARG A 29 -15.26 -6.69 8.60
N ALA A 30 -15.90 -5.58 8.97
CA ALA A 30 -15.28 -4.25 8.98
C ALA A 30 -13.91 -4.27 9.70
N GLY A 31 -12.88 -3.73 9.04
CA GLY A 31 -11.52 -3.66 9.56
C GLY A 31 -10.68 -4.94 9.42
N GLU A 32 -11.29 -6.08 9.07
CA GLU A 32 -10.54 -7.30 8.72
C GLU A 32 -9.83 -7.17 7.36
N GLY A 33 -8.76 -7.95 7.16
CA GLY A 33 -8.04 -7.99 5.89
C GLY A 33 -8.91 -8.50 4.75
N ALA A 34 -8.80 -7.83 3.60
CA ALA A 34 -9.56 -8.12 2.40
C ALA A 34 -8.64 -8.54 1.24
N GLY A 35 -8.62 -9.85 0.97
CA GLY A 35 -7.79 -10.44 -0.08
C GLY A 35 -6.36 -10.76 0.35
N THR A 36 -5.50 -11.04 -0.62
CA THR A 36 -4.08 -11.39 -0.39
C THR A 36 -3.16 -10.47 -1.19
N VAL A 37 -1.93 -10.27 -0.70
CA VAL A 37 -0.91 -9.45 -1.35
C VAL A 37 0.35 -10.27 -1.57
N GLU A 38 0.95 -10.11 -2.74
CA GLU A 38 2.18 -10.78 -3.14
C GLU A 38 3.19 -9.73 -3.69
N PRO A 39 4.41 -9.63 -3.10
CA PRO A 39 5.48 -8.85 -3.69
C PRO A 39 5.87 -9.37 -5.06
N ILE A 40 6.18 -8.46 -5.99
CA ILE A 40 6.70 -8.84 -7.32
C ILE A 40 8.21 -8.67 -7.43
N ASP A 41 8.83 -7.95 -6.49
CA ASP A 41 10.26 -7.69 -6.43
C ASP A 41 10.74 -7.55 -4.97
N GLY A 42 12.03 -7.28 -4.79
CA GLY A 42 12.64 -7.12 -3.46
C GLY A 42 12.39 -5.77 -2.78
N ARG A 43 11.65 -4.83 -3.40
CA ARG A 43 11.36 -3.49 -2.84
C ARG A 43 10.17 -3.52 -1.90
N VAL A 44 9.35 -4.57 -1.96
CA VAL A 44 8.13 -4.73 -1.17
C VAL A 44 8.23 -5.96 -0.29
N GLY A 45 7.82 -5.81 0.97
CA GLY A 45 7.62 -6.88 1.93
C GLY A 45 6.15 -6.98 2.33
N VAL A 46 5.77 -8.12 2.88
CA VAL A 46 4.45 -8.33 3.48
C VAL A 46 4.63 -8.91 4.87
N SER A 47 3.93 -8.32 5.83
CA SER A 47 3.79 -8.85 7.19
C SER A 47 2.30 -8.99 7.53
N ALA A 48 1.98 -9.80 8.54
CA ALA A 48 0.60 -10.04 8.94
C ALA A 48 0.41 -9.72 10.42
N ALA A 49 -0.72 -9.07 10.74
CA ALA A 49 -1.19 -8.92 12.11
C ALA A 49 -2.69 -9.22 12.17
N GLY A 50 -3.07 -10.26 12.90
CA GLY A 50 -4.43 -10.79 12.88
C GLY A 50 -4.80 -11.27 11.48
N THR A 51 -5.93 -10.78 10.95
CA THR A 51 -6.41 -11.10 9.60
C THR A 51 -5.88 -10.16 8.53
N VAL A 52 -5.13 -9.11 8.90
CA VAL A 52 -4.69 -8.06 7.97
C VAL A 52 -3.27 -8.34 7.48
N ALA A 53 -3.11 -8.39 6.16
CA ALA A 53 -1.81 -8.32 5.50
C ALA A 53 -1.42 -6.86 5.28
N TYR A 54 -0.25 -6.48 5.79
CA TYR A 54 0.36 -5.17 5.60
C TYR A 54 1.46 -5.29 4.57
N VAL A 55 1.30 -4.58 3.47
CA VAL A 55 2.31 -4.46 2.43
C VAL A 55 3.12 -3.20 2.70
N HIS A 56 4.44 -3.32 2.72
CA HIS A 56 5.32 -2.23 3.11
C HIS A 56 6.61 -2.26 2.30
N HIS A 57 7.35 -1.16 2.36
CA HIS A 57 8.67 -1.09 1.76
C HIS A 57 9.67 -2.02 2.50
N THR A 58 10.66 -2.54 1.77
CA THR A 58 11.87 -3.12 2.35
C THR A 58 12.97 -2.06 2.41
N GLY A 59 14.14 -2.39 2.97
CA GLY A 59 15.32 -1.52 2.89
C GLY A 59 15.71 -1.16 1.45
N ALA A 60 15.58 -2.09 0.49
CA ALA A 60 15.80 -1.79 -0.93
C ALA A 60 14.69 -0.90 -1.52
N GLY A 61 13.47 -1.03 -0.99
CA GLY A 61 12.34 -0.16 -1.33
C GLY A 61 12.44 1.23 -0.73
N SER A 62 13.31 1.48 0.25
CA SER A 62 13.46 2.80 0.86
C SER A 62 14.15 3.82 -0.04
N THR A 63 14.90 3.37 -1.04
CA THR A 63 15.59 4.25 -1.99
C THR A 63 14.61 4.66 -3.11
N PRO A 64 14.45 5.97 -3.39
CA PRO A 64 13.71 6.49 -4.55
C PRO A 64 14.11 5.80 -5.86
N ASP A 65 13.15 5.49 -6.74
CA ASP A 65 13.41 4.84 -8.03
C ASP A 65 13.95 5.83 -9.08
N ARG A 66 13.68 7.12 -8.87
CA ARG A 66 14.27 8.25 -9.59
C ARG A 66 14.23 9.52 -8.72
N PRO A 67 14.92 10.61 -9.10
CA PRO A 67 14.90 11.84 -8.30
C PRO A 67 13.47 12.28 -7.96
N THR A 68 13.28 12.64 -6.69
CA THR A 68 12.01 13.13 -6.11
C THR A 68 10.82 12.17 -6.21
N HIS A 69 11.04 10.90 -6.55
CA HIS A 69 9.97 9.92 -6.73
C HIS A 69 10.32 8.54 -6.18
N ALA A 70 9.34 7.92 -5.54
CA ALA A 70 9.40 6.53 -5.13
C ALA A 70 8.17 5.79 -5.63
N ALA A 71 8.36 4.56 -6.07
CA ALA A 71 7.29 3.67 -6.46
C ALA A 71 7.49 2.25 -5.91
N TRP A 72 6.37 1.64 -5.52
CA TRP A 72 6.30 0.26 -5.06
C TRP A 72 5.15 -0.44 -5.76
N THR A 73 5.44 -1.60 -6.33
CA THR A 73 4.46 -2.38 -7.08
C THR A 73 4.34 -3.75 -6.47
N PHE A 74 3.12 -4.27 -6.42
CA PHE A 74 2.80 -5.59 -5.90
C PHE A 74 1.50 -6.10 -6.55
N VAL A 75 1.20 -7.37 -6.36
CA VAL A 75 -0.07 -7.96 -6.77
C VAL A 75 -1.01 -8.00 -5.56
N TRP A 76 -2.23 -7.53 -5.76
CA TRP A 76 -3.34 -7.75 -4.83
C TRP A 76 -4.40 -8.63 -5.49
N THR A 77 -4.76 -9.71 -4.83
CA THR A 77 -5.88 -10.57 -5.21
C THR A 77 -7.06 -10.22 -4.31
N ALA A 78 -8.15 -9.75 -4.92
CA ALA A 78 -9.36 -9.38 -4.19
C ALA A 78 -9.95 -10.58 -3.43
N PRO A 79 -10.64 -10.36 -2.30
CA PRO A 79 -11.35 -11.43 -1.61
C PRO A 79 -12.48 -11.99 -2.48
N ASP A 80 -12.84 -13.25 -2.23
CA ASP A 80 -13.97 -13.89 -2.93
C ASP A 80 -15.32 -13.31 -2.49
N GLU A 81 -15.39 -12.74 -1.28
CA GLU A 81 -16.61 -12.12 -0.78
C GLU A 81 -16.92 -10.79 -1.48
N PRO A 82 -18.16 -10.57 -1.95
CA PRO A 82 -18.57 -9.34 -2.62
C PRO A 82 -18.87 -8.21 -1.61
N LEU A 83 -17.98 -8.00 -0.64
CA LEU A 83 -18.06 -6.91 0.32
C LEU A 83 -17.18 -5.73 -0.13
N PRO A 84 -17.58 -4.48 0.13
CA PRO A 84 -16.77 -3.31 -0.17
C PRO A 84 -15.39 -3.38 0.51
N VAL A 85 -14.35 -2.98 -0.24
CA VAL A 85 -12.96 -2.96 0.23
C VAL A 85 -12.43 -1.52 0.19
N VAL A 86 -11.64 -1.15 1.18
CA VAL A 86 -10.89 0.11 1.23
C VAL A 86 -9.40 -0.20 1.27
N LEU A 87 -8.63 0.48 0.43
CA LEU A 87 -7.19 0.58 0.56
C LEU A 87 -6.85 1.71 1.53
N HIS A 88 -6.19 1.38 2.63
CA HIS A 88 -5.55 2.35 3.51
C HIS A 88 -4.05 2.33 3.24
N ALA A 89 -3.43 3.50 3.09
CA ALA A 89 -1.99 3.62 2.94
C ALA A 89 -1.47 4.83 3.72
N ALA A 90 -0.27 4.68 4.28
CA ALA A 90 0.54 5.76 4.79
C ALA A 90 1.91 5.71 4.11
N ALA A 91 2.49 6.87 3.83
CA ALA A 91 3.81 6.97 3.21
C ALA A 91 4.60 8.12 3.82
N ASN A 92 5.92 8.00 3.82
CA ASN A 92 6.84 9.04 4.26
C ASN A 92 7.85 9.37 3.15
N SER A 93 8.19 10.65 3.03
CA SER A 93 9.39 11.11 2.32
C SER A 93 10.33 11.75 3.34
N ALA A 94 11.61 11.43 3.28
CA ALA A 94 12.64 12.03 4.10
C ALA A 94 13.72 12.69 3.23
N ASN A 95 14.28 13.80 3.69
CA ASN A 95 15.29 14.59 2.96
C ASN A 95 16.73 14.36 3.41
N GLY A 96 16.95 13.56 4.45
CA GLY A 96 18.29 13.14 4.89
C GLY A 96 19.11 14.20 5.64
N ASP A 97 18.51 15.31 6.08
CA ASP A 97 19.24 16.41 6.74
C ASP A 97 19.35 16.28 8.28
N ASP A 98 18.99 15.12 8.82
CA ASP A 98 18.89 14.81 10.27
C ASP A 98 18.00 15.79 11.06
N SER A 99 17.09 16.48 10.37
CA SER A 99 16.09 17.37 10.94
C SER A 99 14.68 16.93 10.52
N PRO A 100 13.64 17.29 11.30
CA PRO A 100 12.26 16.99 10.92
C PRO A 100 11.72 17.91 9.81
N LEU A 101 12.45 18.95 9.41
CA LEU A 101 12.03 19.87 8.36
C LEU A 101 12.26 19.22 6.99
N GLY A 102 11.21 19.17 6.16
CA GLY A 102 11.31 18.53 4.84
C GLY A 102 10.90 17.05 4.85
N ASP A 103 10.82 16.43 6.03
CA ASP A 103 10.22 15.12 6.22
C ASP A 103 8.69 15.23 6.22
N LEU A 104 8.03 14.52 5.30
CA LEU A 104 6.59 14.62 5.08
C LEU A 104 5.92 13.26 5.22
N ILE A 105 4.75 13.25 5.86
CA ILE A 105 3.88 12.08 6.01
C ILE A 105 2.62 12.29 5.18
N TYR A 106 2.22 11.25 4.45
CA TYR A 106 1.06 11.22 3.59
C TYR A 106 0.15 10.07 4.01
N SER A 107 -1.15 10.29 3.93
CA SER A 107 -2.16 9.24 4.14
C SER A 107 -3.15 9.21 2.98
N LEU A 108 -3.63 8.00 2.67
CA LEU A 108 -4.60 7.74 1.62
C LEU A 108 -5.61 6.71 2.12
N GLU A 109 -6.88 7.03 1.92
CA GLU A 109 -7.98 6.06 1.99
C GLU A 109 -8.69 6.05 0.65
N ARG A 110 -8.78 4.87 0.04
CA ARG A 110 -9.39 4.71 -1.28
C ARG A 110 -10.38 3.54 -1.27
N PRO A 111 -11.70 3.81 -1.30
CA PRO A 111 -12.69 2.80 -1.59
C PRO A 111 -12.44 2.18 -2.97
N LEU A 112 -12.51 0.85 -3.04
CA LEU A 112 -12.30 0.08 -4.26
C LEU A 112 -13.63 -0.47 -4.76
N ALA A 113 -13.89 -0.29 -6.05
CA ALA A 113 -14.98 -1.00 -6.72
C ALA A 113 -14.52 -2.44 -6.98
N VAL A 114 -14.76 -3.35 -6.03
CA VAL A 114 -14.47 -4.77 -6.24
C VAL A 114 -15.59 -5.35 -7.10
N SER A 115 -15.27 -5.62 -8.36
CA SER A 115 -16.14 -6.43 -9.21
C SER A 115 -15.86 -7.88 -8.83
N GLY A 116 -16.87 -8.65 -8.42
CA GLY A 116 -16.70 -10.09 -8.20
C GLY A 116 -16.09 -10.77 -9.44
N PRO A 117 -15.46 -11.95 -9.29
CA PRO A 117 -14.78 -12.60 -10.41
C PRO A 117 -15.74 -12.72 -11.59
N GLU A 118 -15.32 -12.23 -12.76
CA GLU A 118 -16.07 -12.42 -14.00
C GLU A 118 -16.31 -13.92 -14.14
N SER A 119 -17.59 -14.33 -14.08
CA SER A 119 -17.94 -15.71 -14.41
C SER A 119 -17.52 -15.93 -15.85
N ARG A 120 -16.40 -16.65 -16.06
CA ARG A 120 -16.08 -17.19 -17.38
C ARG A 120 -17.28 -18.05 -17.80
N ARG A 121 -18.04 -17.54 -18.77
CA ARG A 121 -18.95 -18.35 -19.58
C ARG A 121 -18.16 -19.00 -20.71
#